data_AF-A0A2S7WQ39-F1
#
_entry.id   AF-A0A2S7WQ39-F1
#
_cell.length_a   1.000
_cell.length_b   1.000
_cell.length_c   1.000
_cell.angle_alpha   90.00
_cell.angle_beta   90.00
_cell.angle_gamma   90.00
#
_symmetry.space_group_name_H-M   'P 1'
#
loop_
_entity.id
_entity.type
_entity.pdbx_description
1 polymer ?
#
loop_
_entity_poly.entity_id
_entity_poly.type
_entity_poly.pdbx_seq_one_letter_code
_entity_poly.pdbx_strand_id
1 'polypeptide(L)' 'MENPTTQSLITSTEKEILKSIQSGLTSNQIAALRGCSAKTVEKHRSNIIKKLHLKPTNNALLLWCIETKI' A
#
# COMPACT_ATOMS: atom_id res chain seq x y z
N MET A 1 3.31 -6.56 24.55
CA MET A 1 2.30 -7.12 23.63
C MET A 1 2.21 -6.15 22.46
N GLU A 2 2.91 -6.42 21.37
CA GLU A 2 2.88 -5.58 20.17
C GLU A 2 2.34 -6.42 19.02
N ASN A 3 1.36 -5.85 18.32
CA ASN A 3 0.24 -6.53 17.66
C ASN A 3 0.63 -7.51 16.54
N PRO A 4 -0.14 -8.60 16.33
CA PRO A 4 0.11 -9.60 15.29
C PRO A 4 0.15 -8.92 13.91
N THR A 5 1.35 -8.96 13.32
CA THR A 5 1.70 -8.71 11.91
C THR A 5 0.51 -8.45 10.98
N THR A 6 0.08 -7.19 10.86
CA THR A 6 -0.90 -6.77 9.83
C THR A 6 -0.36 -7.06 8.41
N GLN A 7 0.95 -7.25 8.28
CA GLN A 7 1.66 -7.75 7.10
C GLN A 7 1.19 -9.12 6.58
N SER A 8 0.49 -9.94 7.38
CA SER A 8 -0.02 -11.24 6.94
C SER A 8 -1.38 -11.16 6.23
N LEU A 9 -2.13 -10.06 6.37
CA LEU A 9 -3.47 -9.87 5.78
C LEU A 9 -3.45 -9.25 4.37
N ILE A 10 -2.32 -8.65 3.99
CA ILE A 10 -2.11 -8.09 2.65
C ILE A 10 -1.66 -9.19 1.69
N THR A 11 -2.40 -9.30 0.58
CA THR A 11 -2.11 -10.24 -0.51
C THR A 11 -0.80 -9.88 -1.21
N SER A 12 -0.21 -10.83 -1.94
CA SER A 12 1.01 -10.60 -2.72
C SER A 12 0.91 -9.37 -3.62
N THR A 13 -0.26 -9.18 -4.24
CA THR A 13 -0.58 -8.01 -5.07
C THR A 13 -0.51 -6.69 -4.30
N GLU A 14 -1.08 -6.65 -3.09
CA GLU A 14 -1.05 -5.46 -2.23
C GLU A 14 0.38 -5.19 -1.73
N LYS A 15 1.16 -6.24 -1.43
CA LYS A 15 2.59 -6.11 -1.07
C LYS A 15 3.43 -5.54 -2.21
N GLU A 16 3.21 -5.95 -3.45
CA GLU A 16 3.92 -5.37 -4.60
C GLU A 16 3.62 -3.88 -4.78
N ILE A 17 2.36 -3.48 -4.61
CA ILE A 17 1.95 -2.06 -4.65
C ILE A 17 2.65 -1.30 -3.52
N LEU A 18 2.68 -1.85 -2.30
CA LEU A 18 3.36 -1.25 -1.15
C LEU A 18 4.86 -1.10 -1.38
N LYS A 19 5.55 -2.14 -1.89
CA LYS A 19 6.98 -2.05 -2.26
C LYS A 19 7.25 -0.98 -3.32
N SER A 20 6.34 -0.84 -4.28
CA SER A 20 6.46 0.19 -5.30
C SER A 20 6.30 1.59 -4.70
N ILE A 21 5.33 1.78 -3.78
CA ILE A 21 5.15 3.03 -3.03
C ILE A 21 6.39 3.34 -2.17
N GLN A 22 6.95 2.32 -1.49
CA GLN A 22 8.16 2.45 -0.68
C GLN A 22 9.37 2.87 -1.53
N SER A 23 9.44 2.40 -2.77
CA SER A 23 10.47 2.81 -3.75
C SER A 23 10.28 4.25 -4.28
N GLY A 24 9.27 4.98 -3.80
CA GLY A 24 8.97 6.34 -4.25
C GLY A 24 8.19 6.42 -5.56
N LEU A 25 7.63 5.29 -6.05
CA LEU A 25 6.81 5.31 -7.26
C LEU A 25 5.44 5.92 -6.96
N THR A 26 5.00 6.80 -7.85
CA THR A 26 3.66 7.41 -7.77
C THR A 26 2.59 6.43 -8.19
N SER A 27 1.34 6.64 -7.78
CA SER A 27 0.20 5.81 -8.18
C SER A 27 0.10 5.65 -9.71
N ASN A 28 0.49 6.68 -10.47
CA ASN A 28 0.52 6.64 -11.93
C ASN A 28 1.65 5.72 -12.46
N GLN A 29 2.83 5.77 -11.85
CA GLN A 29 3.95 4.89 -12.21
C GLN A 29 3.60 3.42 -11.89
N ILE A 30 3.02 3.17 -10.72
CA ILE A 30 2.59 1.83 -10.29
C ILE A 30 1.51 1.29 -11.22
N ALA A 31 0.55 2.14 -11.58
CA ALA A 31 -0.49 1.84 -12.54
C ALA A 31 0.11 1.45 -13.91
N ALA A 32 1.04 2.25 -14.43
CA ALA A 32 1.75 1.97 -15.68
C ALA A 32 2.55 0.66 -15.64
N LEU A 33 3.29 0.41 -14.54
CA LEU A 33 4.08 -0.81 -14.35
C LEU A 33 3.21 -2.07 -14.27
N ARG A 34 2.03 -1.97 -13.64
CA ARG A 34 1.11 -3.10 -13.44
C ARG A 34 0.04 -3.23 -14.53
N GLY A 35 0.05 -2.35 -15.55
CA GLY A 35 -0.97 -2.30 -16.60
C GLY A 35 -2.38 -1.97 -16.07
N CYS A 36 -2.48 -1.31 -14.92
CA CYS A 36 -3.74 -0.92 -14.29
C CYS A 36 -3.95 0.59 -14.42
N SER A 37 -5.16 1.08 -14.13
CA SER A 37 -5.41 2.52 -14.06
C SER A 37 -5.01 3.08 -12.68
N ALA A 38 -4.63 4.35 -12.60
CA ALA A 38 -4.34 5.03 -11.33
C ALA A 38 -5.51 4.90 -10.33
N LYS A 39 -6.75 4.94 -10.82
CA LYS A 39 -7.97 4.68 -10.04
C LYS A 39 -7.98 3.29 -9.39
N THR A 40 -7.46 2.28 -10.09
CA THR A 40 -7.34 0.92 -9.55
C THR A 40 -6.35 0.90 -8.40
N VAL A 41 -5.20 1.60 -8.54
CA VAL A 41 -4.21 1.75 -7.47
C VAL A 41 -4.80 2.47 -6.26
N GLU A 42 -5.58 3.55 -6.46
CA GLU A 42 -6.29 4.24 -5.37
C GLU A 42 -7.31 3.34 -4.66
N LYS A 43 -8.00 2.46 -5.40
CA LYS A 43 -8.92 1.48 -4.83
C LYS A 43 -8.16 0.43 -3.99
N HIS A 44 -7.02 -0.05 -4.47
CA HIS A 44 -6.13 -0.91 -3.67
C HIS A 44 -5.64 -0.19 -2.41
N ARG A 45 -5.20 1.06 -2.53
CA ARG A 45 -4.78 1.90 -1.40
C ARG A 45 -5.87 1.98 -0.33
N SER A 46 -7.10 2.27 -0.74
CA SER A 46 -8.25 2.38 0.16
C SER A 46 -8.57 1.05 0.86
N ASN A 47 -8.49 -0.07 0.13
CA ASN A 47 -8.70 -1.40 0.70
C ASN A 47 -7.58 -1.77 1.69
N ILE A 48 -6.32 -1.47 1.36
CA ILE A 48 -5.17 -1.70 2.24
C ILE A 48 -5.30 -0.86 3.51
N ILE A 49 -5.65 0.43 3.40
CA ILE A 49 -5.88 1.32 4.54
C ILE A 49 -6.99 0.76 5.44
N LYS A 50 -8.11 0.30 4.85
CA LYS A 50 -9.20 -0.33 5.59
C LYS A 50 -8.75 -1.61 6.29
N LYS A 51 -7.98 -2.48 5.62
CA LYS A 51 -7.43 -3.70 6.20
C LYS A 51 -6.42 -3.43 7.33
N LEU A 52 -5.60 -2.39 7.17
CA LEU A 52 -4.60 -1.97 8.15
C LEU A 52 -5.20 -1.09 9.26
N HIS A 53 -6.50 -0.75 9.18
CA HIS A 53 -7.17 0.20 10.07
C HIS A 53 -6.42 1.55 10.20
N LEU A 54 -5.76 1.98 9.13
CA LEU A 54 -5.01 3.24 9.08
C LEU A 54 -5.95 4.41 8.76
N LYS A 55 -5.53 5.63 9.12
CA LYS A 55 -6.26 6.83 8.68
C LYS A 55 -6.20 6.96 7.15
N PRO A 56 -7.31 7.25 6.47
CA PRO A 56 -7.37 7.40 5.01
C PRO A 56 -6.72 8.73 4.56
N THR A 57 -5.41 8.82 4.72
CA THR A 57 -4.61 9.95 4.26
C THR A 57 -3.72 9.51 3.11
N ASN A 58 -3.50 10.40 2.13
CA ASN A 58 -2.68 10.11 0.95
C ASN A 58 -1.27 9.61 1.30
N ASN A 59 -0.73 10.08 2.42
CA ASN A 59 0.60 9.70 2.90
C ASN A 59 0.59 8.55 3.91
N ALA A 60 -0.58 8.08 4.38
CA ALA A 60 -0.65 7.02 5.40
C ALA A 60 0.05 5.74 4.96
N LEU A 61 -0.18 5.32 3.71
CA LEU A 61 0.46 4.13 3.15
C LEU A 61 1.96 4.29 2.95
N LEU A 62 2.39 5.49 2.56
CA LEU A 62 3.81 5.78 2.39
C LEU A 62 4.53 5.77 3.74
N LEU A 63 3.96 6.47 4.74
CA LEU A 63 4.46 6.48 6.12
C LEU A 63 4.50 5.06 6.70
N TRP A 64 3.44 4.29 6.49
CA TRP A 64 3.37 2.92 6.95
C TRP A 64 4.41 2.01 6.27
N CYS A 65 4.69 2.18 4.97
CA CYS A 65 5.75 1.48 4.26
C CYS A 65 7.16 1.84 4.75
N ILE A 66 7.35 3.07 5.23
CA ILE A 66 8.63 3.51 5.80
C ILE A 66 8.79 2.95 7.21
N GLU A 67 7.71 2.99 8.00
CA GLU A 67 7.69 2.53 9.39
C GLU A 67 7.73 1.00 9.50
N THR A 68 6.98 0.31 8.65
CA THR A 68 6.99 -1.15 8.53
C THR A 68 8.11 -1.51 7.57
N LYS A 69 9.31 -1.80 8.10
CA LYS A 69 10.39 -2.44 7.32
C LYS A 69 9.87 -3.77 6.74
N ILE A 70 9.37 -3.74 5.52
CA ILE A 70 9.04 -4.90 4.67
C ILE A 70 10.31 -5.45 4.03
#